data_AF-A0A6N8NMY8-F1
#
_entry.id   AF-A0A6N8NMY8-F1
#
_cell.length_a   1.000
_cell.length_b   1.000
_cell.length_c   1.000
_cell.angle_alpha   90.00
_cell.angle_beta   90.00
_cell.angle_gamma   90.00
#
_symmetry.space_group_name_H-M   'P 1'
#
loop_
_entity.id
_entity.type
_entity.pdbx_description
1 polymer ?
#
loop_
_entity_poly.entity_id
_entity_poly.type
_entity_poly.pdbx_seq_one_letter_code
_entity_poly.pdbx_strand_id
1 'polypeptide(L)'
;KLLNWFNSQGLNVEILGEFDDAALMKAFGAMHNAIFVAPTLYAYDFYADKTVVEIGRVENVMEEYHAIFAERMIQHPAVQRICNTDYSALFSPAAR
;
A
#
# COMPACT_ATOMS: atom_id res chain seq x y z
N LYS A 1 7.67 9.43 -1.98
CA LYS A 1 8.59 8.55 -1.21
C LYS A 1 9.26 7.50 -2.11
N LEU A 2 8.51 6.78 -2.96
CA LEU A 2 9.04 5.75 -3.86
C LEU A 2 10.03 6.26 -4.94
N LEU A 3 9.69 7.35 -5.65
CA LEU A 3 10.61 7.93 -6.65
C LEU A 3 11.96 8.34 -6.04
N ASN A 4 11.94 8.91 -4.84
CA ASN A 4 13.15 9.24 -4.10
C ASN A 4 13.95 7.98 -3.75
N TRP A 5 13.27 6.88 -3.42
CA TRP A 5 13.94 5.60 -3.20
C TRP A 5 14.63 5.10 -4.47
N PHE A 6 13.96 5.10 -5.63
CA PHE A 6 14.59 4.75 -6.91
C PHE A 6 15.86 5.59 -7.15
N ASN A 7 15.75 6.91 -6.99
CA ASN A 7 16.88 7.83 -7.14
C ASN A 7 18.03 7.51 -6.16
N SER A 8 17.72 7.21 -4.89
CA SER A 8 18.72 6.87 -3.88
C SER A 8 19.48 5.57 -4.17
N GLN A 9 18.82 4.64 -4.87
CA GLN A 9 19.42 3.38 -5.30
C GLN A 9 20.13 3.50 -6.66
N GLY A 10 20.10 4.67 -7.30
CA GLY A 10 20.63 4.86 -8.65
C GLY A 10 19.87 4.08 -9.73
N LEU A 11 18.60 3.74 -9.49
CA LEU A 11 17.79 2.99 -10.41
C LEU A 11 17.23 3.91 -11.50
N ASN A 12 17.49 3.57 -12.76
CA ASN A 12 16.84 4.20 -13.90
C ASN A 12 15.60 3.39 -14.28
N VAL A 13 14.41 3.90 -13.95
CA VAL A 13 13.13 3.23 -14.17
C VAL A 13 12.36 3.91 -15.30
N GLU A 14 11.76 3.10 -16.17
CA GLU A 14 10.79 3.59 -17.16
C GLU A 14 9.38 3.50 -16.56
N ILE A 15 8.73 4.65 -16.38
CA ILE A 15 7.38 4.71 -15.81
C ILE A 15 6.37 4.51 -16.94
N LEU A 16 5.74 3.34 -16.97
CA LEU A 16 4.70 3.00 -17.95
C LEU A 16 3.33 3.63 -17.63
N GLY A 17 3.10 3.99 -16.36
CA GLY A 17 1.85 4.62 -15.92
C GLY A 17 1.85 4.94 -14.43
N GLU A 18 1.05 5.94 -14.05
CA GLU A 18 0.78 6.32 -12.67
C GLU A 18 -0.70 6.08 -12.36
N PHE A 19 -0.99 5.50 -11.20
CA PHE A 19 -2.33 5.07 -10.83
C PHE A 19 -2.61 5.45 -9.39
N ASP A 20 -3.81 5.99 -9.15
CA ASP A 20 -4.33 6.25 -7.79
C ASP A 20 -5.07 5.03 -7.20
N ASP A 21 -5.46 4.07 -8.05
CA ASP A 21 -6.19 2.86 -7.65
C ASP A 21 -5.34 1.60 -7.83
N ALA A 22 -5.21 0.82 -6.76
CA ALA A 22 -4.35 -0.36 -6.72
C ALA A 22 -4.90 -1.54 -7.55
N ALA A 23 -6.22 -1.68 -7.69
CA ALA A 23 -6.81 -2.72 -8.52
C ALA A 23 -6.59 -2.44 -10.01
N LEU A 24 -6.70 -1.17 -10.43
CA LEU A 24 -6.40 -0.75 -11.79
C LEU A 24 -4.91 -0.97 -12.12
N MET A 25 -4.01 -0.58 -11.21
CA MET A 25 -2.57 -0.83 -11.36
C MET A 25 -2.25 -2.32 -11.49
N LYS A 26 -2.87 -3.18 -10.65
CA LYS A 26 -2.72 -4.65 -10.74
C LYS A 26 -3.17 -5.18 -12.09
N ALA A 27 -4.36 -4.80 -12.53
CA ALA A 27 -4.93 -5.25 -13.80
C ALA A 27 -4.03 -4.84 -14.98
N PHE A 28 -3.54 -3.60 -14.97
CA PHE A 28 -2.60 -3.10 -15.98
C PHE A 28 -1.28 -3.88 -15.95
N GLY A 29 -0.69 -4.06 -14.77
CA GLY A 29 0.56 -4.80 -14.60
C GLY A 29 0.49 -6.25 -15.09
N ALA A 30 -0.63 -6.92 -14.79
CA ALA A 30 -0.88 -8.30 -15.24
C ALA A 30 -1.02 -8.41 -16.77
N MET A 31 -1.52 -7.38 -17.46
CA MET A 31 -1.67 -7.37 -18.92
C MET A 31 -0.38 -7.03 -19.67
N HIS A 32 0.51 -6.24 -19.07
CA HIS A 32 1.67 -5.65 -19.76
C HIS A 32 3.02 -6.24 -19.34
N ASN A 33 3.04 -7.36 -18.60
CA ASN A 33 4.27 -7.97 -18.07
C ASN A 33 5.17 -6.93 -17.35
N ALA A 34 4.53 -6.05 -16.58
CA ALA A 34 5.16 -4.91 -15.93
C ALA A 34 5.35 -5.16 -14.43
N ILE A 35 6.32 -4.45 -13.85
CA ILE A 35 6.56 -4.46 -12.40
C ILE A 35 5.76 -3.31 -11.78
N PHE A 36 5.07 -3.59 -10.68
CA PHE A 36 4.40 -2.58 -9.87
C PHE A 36 4.76 -2.76 -8.40
N VAL A 37 4.59 -1.69 -7.62
CA VAL A 37 4.83 -1.70 -6.18
C VAL A 37 3.48 -1.85 -5.48
N ALA A 38 3.43 -2.73 -4.49
CA ALA A 38 2.24 -2.95 -3.69
C ALA A 38 2.62 -2.98 -2.19
N PRO A 39 1.82 -2.36 -1.31
CA PRO A 39 1.95 -2.53 0.13
C PRO A 39 1.91 -4.00 0.53
N THR A 40 2.75 -4.39 1.49
CA THR A 40 2.84 -5.79 1.97
C THR A 40 1.52 -6.32 2.50
N LEU A 41 0.63 -5.44 2.96
CA LEU A 41 -0.71 -5.79 3.41
C LEU A 41 -1.56 -6.43 2.28
N TYR A 42 -1.44 -5.94 1.05
CA TYR A 42 -2.21 -6.43 -0.10
C TYR A 42 -1.62 -7.67 -0.77
N ALA A 43 -0.46 -8.14 -0.29
CA ALA A 43 0.20 -9.33 -0.83
C ALA A 43 -0.76 -10.52 -0.98
N TYR A 44 -1.58 -10.76 0.04
CA TYR A 44 -2.50 -11.90 0.05
C TYR A 44 -3.53 -11.82 -1.09
N ASP A 45 -4.12 -10.66 -1.31
CA ASP A 45 -5.14 -10.42 -2.35
C ASP A 45 -4.53 -10.40 -3.76
N PHE A 46 -3.26 -9.97 -3.88
CA PHE A 46 -2.56 -9.94 -5.16
C PHE A 46 -2.08 -11.33 -5.60
N TYR A 47 -1.58 -12.15 -4.67
CA TYR A 47 -1.04 -13.48 -5.00
C TYR A 47 -2.11 -14.57 -5.19
N ALA A 48 -3.33 -14.36 -4.70
CA ALA A 48 -4.42 -15.32 -4.86
C ALA A 48 -4.74 -15.65 -6.34
N ASP A 49 -4.60 -14.68 -7.24
CA ASP A 49 -4.91 -14.85 -8.67
C ASP A 49 -3.82 -15.58 -9.47
N LYS A 50 -2.66 -15.93 -8.87
CA LYS A 50 -1.52 -16.62 -9.49
C LYS A 50 -0.91 -15.97 -10.75
N THR A 51 -1.42 -14.82 -11.18
CA THR A 51 -0.92 -14.05 -12.33
C THR A 51 0.23 -13.11 -11.96
N VAL A 52 0.44 -12.89 -10.66
CA VAL A 52 1.46 -12.00 -10.11
C VAL A 52 2.36 -12.79 -9.17
N VAL A 53 3.66 -12.51 -9.20
CA VAL A 53 4.66 -13.10 -8.30
C VAL A 53 5.37 -12.00 -7.50
N GLU A 54 5.70 -12.29 -6.25
CA GLU A 54 6.55 -11.40 -5.44
C GLU A 54 7.99 -11.48 -5.94
N ILE A 55 8.58 -10.35 -6.36
CA ILE A 55 9.99 -10.29 -6.78
C ILE A 55 10.92 -9.77 -5.67
N GLY A 56 10.37 -9.08 -4.66
CA GLY A 56 11.15 -8.51 -3.56
C GLY A 56 10.32 -7.61 -2.66
N ARG A 57 10.88 -7.25 -1.49
CA ARG A 57 10.29 -6.33 -0.53
C ARG A 57 11.24 -5.19 -0.23
N VAL A 58 10.68 -4.02 0.04
CA VAL A 58 11.43 -2.81 0.36
C VAL A 58 11.05 -2.36 1.77
N GLU A 59 11.91 -2.64 2.75
CA GLU A 59 11.65 -2.37 4.17
C GLU A 59 11.73 -0.88 4.55
N ASN A 60 12.45 -0.07 3.76
CA ASN A 60 12.68 1.34 4.05
C ASN A 60 11.70 2.29 3.33
N VAL A 61 10.71 1.75 2.64
CA VAL A 61 9.65 2.53 1.99
C VAL A 61 8.32 2.15 2.63
N MET A 62 7.82 3.06 3.49
CA MET A 62 6.60 2.84 4.25
C MET A 62 5.49 3.80 3.81
N GLU A 63 4.28 3.25 3.77
CA GLU A 63 3.02 3.99 3.67
C GLU A 63 2.48 4.32 5.06
N GLU A 64 1.84 5.48 5.19
CA GLU A 64 1.24 5.94 6.44
C GLU A 64 -0.27 6.13 6.22
N TYR A 65 -1.06 5.55 7.12
CA TYR A 65 -2.51 5.68 7.12
C TYR A 65 -2.93 6.58 8.27
N HIS A 66 -3.75 7.59 7.97
CA HIS A 66 -4.18 8.60 8.93
C HIS A 66 -5.71 8.59 9.05
N ALA A 67 -6.21 8.55 10.28
CA ALA A 67 -7.63 8.80 10.56
C ALA A 67 -7.82 10.29 10.87
N ILE A 68 -8.49 11.01 9.97
CA ILE A 68 -8.66 12.47 10.08
C ILE A 68 -10.12 12.80 10.41
N PHE A 69 -10.32 13.67 11.39
CA PHE A 69 -11.64 14.14 11.81
C PHE A 69 -11.63 15.64 12.12
N ALA A 70 -12.80 16.27 12.04
CA ALA A 70 -12.94 17.66 12.43
C ALA A 70 -12.90 17.80 13.96
N GLU A 71 -12.15 18.78 14.47
CA GLU A 71 -11.96 19.01 15.90
C GLU A 71 -13.29 19.10 16.68
N ARG A 72 -14.28 19.80 16.14
CA ARG A 72 -15.63 19.94 16.74
C ARG A 72 -16.36 18.61 16.96
N MET A 73 -15.94 17.53 16.29
CA MET A 73 -16.56 16.20 16.37
C MET A 73 -15.85 15.28 17.37
N ILE A 74 -14.72 15.69 17.96
CA ILE A 74 -13.91 14.81 18.83
C ILE A 74 -14.66 14.39 20.11
N GLN A 75 -15.65 15.17 20.53
CA GLN A 75 -16.49 14.85 21.70
C GLN A 75 -17.58 13.82 21.39
N HIS A 76 -17.84 13.52 20.11
CA HIS A 76 -18.86 12.56 19.74
C HIS A 76 -18.40 11.14 20.13
N PRO A 77 -19.18 10.37 20.92
CA PRO A 77 -18.74 9.05 21.42
C PRO A 77 -18.32 8.08 20.32
N ALA A 78 -18.93 8.16 19.13
CA ALA A 78 -18.52 7.32 17.99
C ALA A 78 -17.13 7.68 17.45
N VAL A 79 -16.77 8.97 17.40
CA VAL A 79 -15.45 9.43 16.92
C VAL A 79 -14.39 9.03 17.94
N GLN A 80 -14.66 9.20 19.23
CA GLN A 80 -13.75 8.76 20.29
C GLN A 80 -13.45 7.26 20.22
N ARG A 81 -14.47 6.43 19.92
CA ARG A 81 -14.27 4.99 19.72
C ARG A 81 -13.31 4.69 18.59
N ILE A 82 -13.48 5.34 17.43
CA ILE A 82 -12.58 5.20 16.28
C ILE A 82 -11.16 5.62 16.68
N CYS A 83 -11.00 6.78 17.32
CA CYS A 83 -9.68 7.28 17.72
C CYS A 83 -8.95 6.37 18.71
N ASN A 84 -9.70 5.74 19.62
CA ASN A 84 -9.16 4.87 20.66
C ASN A 84 -9.13 3.38 20.22
N THR A 85 -9.47 3.09 18.97
CA THR A 85 -9.41 1.72 18.43
C THR A 85 -7.95 1.36 18.17
N ASP A 86 -7.57 0.15 18.58
CA ASP A 86 -6.29 -0.43 18.20
C ASP A 86 -6.36 -0.93 16.75
N TYR A 87 -5.57 -0.29 15.88
CA TYR A 87 -5.48 -0.63 14.47
C TYR A 87 -4.28 -1.53 14.14
N SER A 88 -3.46 -1.94 15.11
CA SER A 88 -2.26 -2.76 14.86
C SER A 88 -2.58 -4.08 14.15
N ALA A 89 -3.77 -4.64 14.37
CA ALA A 89 -4.24 -5.84 13.67
C ALA A 89 -4.36 -5.64 12.14
N LEU A 90 -4.67 -4.42 11.67
CA LEU A 90 -4.77 -4.12 10.23
C LEU A 90 -3.40 -4.14 9.53
N PHE A 91 -2.32 -3.97 10.27
CA PHE A 91 -0.96 -3.90 9.72
C PHE A 91 -0.12 -5.14 10.07
N SER A 92 -0.73 -6.13 10.72
CA SER A 92 -0.09 -7.40 11.01
C SER A 92 -0.07 -8.24 9.73
N PRO A 93 1.11 -8.62 9.21
CA PRO A 93 1.17 -9.49 8.04
C PRO A 93 0.47 -10.81 8.35
N ALA A 94 -0.38 -11.29 7.45
CA ALA A 94 -0.90 -12.66 7.56
C ALA A 94 0.32 -13.62 7.60
N ALA A 95 0.38 -14.45 8.63
CA ALA A 95 1.43 -15.47 8.74
C ALA A 95 1.40 -16.34 7.48
N ARG A 96 2.55 -16.42 6.78
CA ARG A 96 2.75 -17.27 5.60
C ARG A 96 2.52 -18.74 5.94
#